data_AF-A0A4R9GQ43-F1
#
_entry.id   AF-A0A4R9GQ43-F1
#
_cell.length_a   1.000
_cell.length_b   1.000
_cell.length_c   1.000
_cell.angle_alpha   90.00
_cell.angle_beta   90.00
_cell.angle_gamma   90.00
#
_symmetry.space_group_name_H-M   'P 1'
#
loop_
_entity.id
_entity.type
_entity.pdbx_description
1 polymer ?
#
loop_
_entity_poly.entity_id
_entity_poly.type
_entity_poly.pdbx_seq_one_letter_code
_entity_poly.pdbx_strand_id
1 'polypeptide(L)'
;MKTSDFMDKLMKYGTDKYGLEYEGWVIFGARGITTENNDDISSNNDDINEYNDALYLIRSVGGKPEYKSYVCTIDPGLYWLQHPMNVNGTARIAQGIYKYKVGIHRGHQALTQYSKVTVNRYEPHSSDKPWFQWKDEPIAGKQTDFLAVDIHAKSSTSKFVDKASAGCTVINSTWTDPPWKDFFSTVETYLATEHKPYICYCVLDQDTAISLIQS
;
A
#
# COMPACT_ATOMS: atom_id res chain seq x y z
N MET A 1 16.29 11.94 1.56
CA MET A 1 16.89 10.96 2.51
C MET A 1 17.35 9.76 1.70
N LYS A 2 18.43 9.05 2.06
CA LYS A 2 18.79 7.81 1.34
C LYS A 2 17.74 6.73 1.57
N THR A 3 17.41 5.94 0.55
CA THR A 3 16.44 4.85 0.68
C THR A 3 16.82 3.88 1.80
N SER A 4 18.10 3.52 1.93
CA SER A 4 18.60 2.64 3.01
C SER A 4 18.25 3.15 4.41
N ASP A 5 18.45 4.45 4.65
CA ASP A 5 18.19 5.07 5.95
C ASP A 5 16.69 5.08 6.25
N PHE A 6 15.87 5.28 5.22
CA PHE A 6 14.41 5.19 5.35
C PHE A 6 13.97 3.75 5.65
N MET A 7 14.59 2.74 5.04
CA MET A 7 14.29 1.33 5.35
C MET A 7 14.63 0.98 6.79
N ASP A 8 15.77 1.42 7.31
CA ASP A 8 16.15 1.22 8.72
C ASP A 8 15.11 1.86 9.66
N LYS A 9 14.61 3.04 9.30
CA LYS A 9 13.56 3.73 10.07
C LYS A 9 12.20 3.05 9.98
N LEU A 10 11.80 2.54 8.81
CA LEU A 10 10.58 1.73 8.67
C LEU A 10 10.68 0.45 9.52
N MET A 11 11.83 -0.22 9.49
CA MET A 11 12.09 -1.41 10.30
C MET A 11 11.99 -1.10 11.79
N LYS A 12 12.67 -0.04 12.24
CA LYS A 12 12.60 0.41 13.63
C LYS A 12 11.17 0.77 14.05
N TYR A 13 10.46 1.55 13.25
CA TYR A 13 9.06 1.91 13.49
C TYR A 13 8.17 0.66 13.62
N GLY A 14 8.34 -0.31 12.71
CA GLY A 14 7.60 -1.56 12.72
C GLY A 14 7.86 -2.41 13.96
N THR A 15 9.13 -2.55 14.37
CA THR A 15 9.49 -3.22 15.62
C THR A 15 8.93 -2.50 16.84
N ASP A 16 9.18 -1.20 16.97
CA ASP A 16 8.80 -0.43 18.16
C ASP A 16 7.27 -0.38 18.34
N LYS A 17 6.51 -0.23 17.25
CA LYS A 17 5.06 -0.04 17.31
C LYS A 17 4.26 -1.34 17.26
N TYR A 18 4.73 -2.32 16.50
CA TYR A 18 3.96 -3.53 16.19
C TYR A 18 4.67 -4.83 16.56
N GLY A 19 5.91 -4.77 17.08
CA GLY A 19 6.71 -5.96 17.35
C GLY A 19 7.07 -6.73 16.08
N LEU A 20 7.21 -6.04 14.94
CA LEU A 20 7.62 -6.68 13.70
C LEU A 20 9.06 -7.20 13.80
N GLU A 21 9.23 -8.41 13.29
CA GLU A 21 10.51 -9.09 13.09
C GLU A 21 10.80 -9.18 11.59
N TYR A 22 12.09 -9.24 11.25
CA TYR A 22 12.57 -9.14 9.87
C TYR A 22 13.43 -10.32 9.42
N GLU A 23 13.32 -11.47 10.10
CA GLU A 23 13.93 -12.72 9.63
C GLU A 23 13.35 -13.16 8.28
N GLY A 24 12.11 -12.74 7.99
CA GLY A 24 11.45 -12.90 6.69
C GLY A 24 10.98 -11.56 6.12
N TRP A 25 10.36 -11.64 4.93
CA TRP A 25 9.83 -10.46 4.26
C TRP A 25 8.62 -9.88 4.98
N VAL A 26 8.60 -8.56 5.12
CA VAL A 26 7.45 -7.76 5.56
C VAL A 26 7.15 -6.73 4.48
N ILE A 27 5.87 -6.51 4.19
CA ILE A 27 5.42 -5.48 3.24
C ILE A 27 5.20 -4.18 4.01
N PHE A 28 5.74 -3.08 3.50
CA PHE A 28 5.41 -1.72 3.94
C PHE A 28 4.75 -0.95 2.80
N GLY A 29 3.64 -0.29 3.07
CA GLY A 29 3.04 0.70 2.17
C GLY A 29 3.15 2.07 2.81
N ALA A 30 3.74 3.04 2.12
CA ALA A 30 3.89 4.41 2.60
C ALA A 30 3.23 5.38 1.63
N ARG A 31 2.28 6.15 2.14
CA ARG A 31 1.55 7.12 1.33
C ARG A 31 2.35 8.38 1.07
N GLY A 32 2.19 8.93 -0.13
CA GLY A 32 2.79 10.18 -0.56
C GLY A 32 4.32 10.17 -0.51
N ILE A 33 4.95 9.02 -0.82
CA ILE A 33 6.40 8.84 -0.84
C ILE A 33 6.87 8.51 -2.26
N THR A 34 7.89 9.22 -2.73
CA THR A 34 8.54 9.00 -4.03
C THR A 34 9.97 8.51 -3.83
N THR A 35 10.36 7.47 -4.57
CA THR A 35 11.78 7.10 -4.76
C THR A 35 12.31 7.77 -6.02
N GLU A 36 13.31 8.62 -5.86
CA GLU A 36 13.98 9.37 -6.93
C GLU A 36 15.05 8.52 -7.65
N ASN A 37 15.46 8.95 -8.84
CA ASN A 37 16.43 8.23 -9.68
C ASN A 37 17.81 7.99 -9.05
N ASN A 38 18.16 8.73 -8.00
CA ASN A 38 19.44 8.65 -7.30
C ASN A 38 19.35 7.85 -5.97
N ASP A 39 18.30 7.04 -5.84
CA ASP A 39 17.99 6.25 -4.64
C ASP A 39 17.81 7.12 -3.38
N ASP A 40 17.28 8.33 -3.59
CA ASP A 40 16.78 9.18 -2.53
C ASP A 40 15.26 9.05 -2.43
N ILE A 41 14.75 9.28 -1.22
CA ILE A 41 13.33 9.35 -0.91
C ILE A 41 12.96 10.79 -0.57
N SER A 42 11.82 11.20 -1.11
CA SER A 42 11.14 12.47 -0.88
C SER A 42 9.65 12.23 -0.60
N SER A 43 8.99 13.17 0.08
CA SER A 43 7.53 13.20 0.17
C SER A 43 6.94 13.95 -1.02
N ASN A 44 5.80 13.50 -1.53
CA ASN A 44 4.97 14.21 -2.50
C ASN A 44 3.65 14.69 -1.84
N ASN A 45 2.66 15.10 -2.63
CA ASN A 45 1.42 15.69 -2.12
C ASN A 45 0.33 14.68 -1.72
N ASP A 46 0.52 13.37 -1.93
CA ASP A 46 -0.55 12.37 -1.72
C ASP A 46 -1.80 12.73 -2.55
N ASP A 47 -1.57 13.14 -3.80
CA ASP A 47 -2.62 13.54 -4.74
C ASP A 47 -3.56 12.38 -5.10
N ILE A 48 -4.86 12.69 -5.17
CA ILE A 48 -5.90 11.73 -5.54
C ILE A 48 -5.71 11.28 -6.98
N ASN A 49 -6.05 10.02 -7.24
CA ASN A 49 -6.06 9.41 -8.57
C ASN A 49 -4.69 9.15 -9.20
N GLU A 50 -3.63 9.18 -8.40
CA GLU A 50 -2.26 8.96 -8.86
C GLU A 50 -1.62 7.71 -8.23
N TYR A 51 -0.61 7.18 -8.92
CA TYR A 51 0.27 6.16 -8.37
C TYR A 51 1.50 6.84 -7.76
N ASN A 52 1.29 7.51 -6.64
CA ASN A 52 2.27 8.34 -5.94
C ASN A 52 2.62 7.81 -4.53
N ASP A 53 2.35 6.54 -4.29
CA ASP A 53 2.70 5.84 -3.07
C ASP A 53 3.83 4.84 -3.31
N ALA A 54 4.48 4.42 -2.23
CA ALA A 54 5.54 3.43 -2.29
C ALA A 54 5.16 2.15 -1.55
N LEU A 55 5.46 1.01 -2.19
CA LEU A 55 5.39 -0.31 -1.59
C LEU A 55 6.79 -0.89 -1.47
N TYR A 56 7.15 -1.39 -0.29
CA TYR A 56 8.43 -1.99 -0.01
C TYR A 56 8.25 -3.43 0.47
N LEU A 57 9.12 -4.33 0.01
CA LEU A 57 9.40 -5.59 0.69
C LEU A 57 10.70 -5.39 1.46
N ILE A 58 10.70 -5.66 2.76
CA ILE A 58 11.87 -5.46 3.62
C ILE A 58 12.12 -6.72 4.45
N ARG A 59 13.38 -7.14 4.55
CA ARG A 59 13.87 -8.13 5.52
C ARG A 59 15.26 -7.74 6.02
N SER A 60 15.76 -8.43 7.03
CA SER A 60 17.13 -8.28 7.54
C SER A 60 18.00 -9.45 7.09
N VAL A 61 19.15 -9.14 6.47
CA VAL A 61 20.17 -10.14 6.14
C VAL A 61 21.50 -9.69 6.73
N GLY A 62 22.03 -10.46 7.68
CA GLY A 62 23.28 -10.11 8.37
C GLY A 62 23.22 -8.77 9.12
N GLY A 63 22.04 -8.41 9.64
CA GLY A 63 21.82 -7.16 10.38
C GLY A 63 21.69 -5.91 9.51
N LYS A 64 21.60 -6.05 8.18
CA LYS A 64 21.37 -4.95 7.23
C LYS A 64 20.03 -5.12 6.52
N PRO A 65 19.34 -4.02 6.16
CA PRO A 65 18.11 -4.10 5.38
C PRO A 65 18.41 -4.62 3.97
N GLU A 66 17.71 -5.68 3.58
CA GLU A 66 17.53 -6.04 2.18
C GLU A 66 16.10 -5.66 1.78
N TYR A 67 15.95 -4.94 0.68
CA TYR A 67 14.66 -4.41 0.29
C TYR A 67 14.44 -4.39 -1.22
N LYS A 68 13.16 -4.36 -1.61
CA LYS A 68 12.67 -4.10 -2.96
C LYS A 68 11.63 -2.99 -2.87
N SER A 69 11.59 -2.10 -3.86
CA SER A 69 10.68 -0.94 -3.90
C SER A 69 9.83 -0.93 -5.16
N TYR A 70 8.56 -0.56 -5.02
CA TYR A 70 7.60 -0.51 -6.11
C TYR A 70 6.75 0.75 -6.00
N VAL A 71 6.52 1.42 -7.13
CA VAL A 71 5.54 2.51 -7.23
C VAL A 71 4.14 1.91 -7.19
N CYS A 72 3.25 2.45 -6.39
CA CYS A 72 1.89 1.97 -6.23
C CYS A 72 0.92 3.12 -5.93
N THR A 73 -0.33 2.77 -5.71
CA THR A 73 -1.29 3.56 -4.95
C THR A 73 -1.84 2.68 -3.83
N ILE A 74 -2.07 3.26 -2.67
CA ILE A 74 -2.73 2.69 -1.49
C ILE A 74 -4.11 3.38 -1.31
N ASP A 75 -4.50 4.17 -2.32
CA ASP A 75 -5.65 5.05 -2.32
C ASP A 75 -6.65 4.67 -3.42
N PRO A 76 -7.93 4.98 -3.21
CA PRO A 76 -8.93 4.75 -4.23
C PRO A 76 -8.74 5.73 -5.39
N GLY A 77 -9.09 5.29 -6.59
CA GLY A 77 -9.12 6.16 -7.76
C GLY A 77 -10.34 7.08 -7.78
N LEU A 78 -10.24 8.12 -8.60
CA LEU A 78 -11.25 9.19 -8.70
C LEU A 78 -12.64 8.66 -9.01
N TYR A 79 -12.71 7.69 -9.94
CA TYR A 79 -13.96 7.04 -10.31
C TYR A 79 -14.71 6.51 -9.08
N TRP A 80 -13.99 5.89 -8.14
CA TRP A 80 -14.63 5.27 -6.97
C TRP A 80 -15.00 6.30 -5.90
N LEU A 81 -14.30 7.44 -5.82
CA LEU A 81 -14.74 8.57 -4.99
C LEU A 81 -16.04 9.19 -5.50
N GLN A 82 -16.27 9.18 -6.82
CA GLN A 82 -17.53 9.66 -7.43
C GLN A 82 -18.63 8.60 -7.45
N HIS A 83 -18.25 7.31 -7.53
CA HIS A 83 -19.15 6.18 -7.72
C HIS A 83 -18.84 5.06 -6.73
N PRO A 84 -19.02 5.28 -5.41
CA PRO A 84 -18.59 4.31 -4.41
C PRO A 84 -19.30 2.97 -4.56
N MET A 85 -18.54 1.88 -4.38
CA MET A 85 -19.10 0.52 -4.38
C MET A 85 -19.95 0.23 -3.13
N ASN A 86 -19.76 0.99 -2.07
CA ASN A 86 -20.41 0.79 -0.79
C ASN A 86 -21.25 2.03 -0.45
N VAL A 87 -22.44 1.81 0.10
CA VAL A 87 -23.35 2.89 0.52
C VAL A 87 -22.75 3.79 1.60
N ASN A 88 -21.79 3.29 2.39
CA ASN A 88 -21.06 4.05 3.39
C ASN A 88 -19.85 4.80 2.80
N GLY A 89 -19.70 4.83 1.48
CA GLY A 89 -18.63 5.55 0.80
C GLY A 89 -17.37 4.72 0.48
N THR A 90 -16.36 5.42 0.00
CA THR A 90 -15.16 4.82 -0.60
C THR A 90 -14.14 4.43 0.46
N ALA A 91 -13.55 3.25 0.30
CA ALA A 91 -12.57 2.74 1.25
C ALA A 91 -11.18 3.32 0.97
N ARG A 92 -10.48 3.66 2.05
CA ARG A 92 -9.03 3.89 2.08
C ARG A 92 -8.47 3.12 3.27
N ILE A 93 -7.57 2.16 3.04
CA ILE A 93 -7.06 1.30 4.12
C ILE A 93 -6.37 2.15 5.19
N ALA A 94 -6.77 1.98 6.45
CA ALA A 94 -6.25 2.77 7.55
C ALA A 94 -4.81 2.37 7.87
N GLN A 95 -3.99 3.31 8.37
CA GLN A 95 -2.69 2.98 8.94
C GLN A 95 -2.80 1.87 9.99
N GLY A 96 -1.89 0.90 9.92
CA GLY A 96 -1.90 -0.26 10.78
C GLY A 96 -1.09 -1.42 10.21
N ILE A 97 -1.21 -2.58 10.85
CA ILE A 97 -0.61 -3.83 10.39
C ILE A 97 -1.70 -4.86 10.09
N TYR A 98 -1.59 -5.50 8.93
CA TYR A 98 -2.55 -6.46 8.42
C TYR A 98 -1.85 -7.73 7.95
N LYS A 99 -2.62 -8.82 7.78
CA LYS A 99 -2.10 -10.10 7.30
C LYS A 99 -2.70 -10.42 5.94
N TYR A 100 -1.83 -10.75 4.98
CA TYR A 100 -2.18 -11.05 3.60
C TYR A 100 -1.65 -12.42 3.20
N LYS A 101 -2.36 -13.09 2.29
CA LYS A 101 -1.98 -14.40 1.73
C LYS A 101 -2.06 -14.37 0.21
N VAL A 102 -1.43 -15.35 -0.43
CA VAL A 102 -1.63 -15.58 -1.87
C VAL A 102 -3.12 -15.86 -2.15
N GLY A 103 -3.65 -15.21 -3.17
CA GLY A 103 -5.04 -15.35 -3.61
C GLY A 103 -5.22 -14.87 -5.05
N ILE A 104 -6.47 -14.59 -5.40
CA ILE A 104 -6.88 -14.22 -6.76
C ILE A 104 -7.73 -12.96 -6.73
N HIS A 105 -7.34 -11.96 -7.52
CA HIS A 105 -8.13 -10.77 -7.83
C HIS A 105 -8.61 -10.85 -9.28
N ARG A 106 -9.93 -11.00 -9.48
CA ARG A 106 -10.57 -11.03 -10.81
C ARG A 106 -9.91 -11.99 -11.82
N GLY A 107 -9.58 -13.20 -11.37
CA GLY A 107 -8.97 -14.24 -12.21
C GLY A 107 -7.45 -14.15 -12.34
N HIS A 108 -6.81 -13.16 -11.71
CA HIS A 108 -5.37 -13.04 -11.70
C HIS A 108 -4.77 -13.18 -10.31
N GLN A 109 -3.51 -13.61 -10.23
CA GLN A 109 -2.75 -13.66 -8.98
C GLN A 109 -2.73 -12.30 -8.28
N ALA A 110 -2.91 -12.33 -6.96
CA ALA A 110 -2.89 -11.17 -6.07
C ALA A 110 -2.60 -11.61 -4.63
N LEU A 111 -2.32 -10.67 -3.74
CA LEU A 111 -2.41 -10.93 -2.30
C LEU A 111 -3.78 -10.51 -1.81
N THR A 112 -4.46 -11.40 -1.10
CA THR A 112 -5.79 -11.15 -0.53
C THR A 112 -5.72 -11.21 0.98
N GLN A 113 -6.77 -10.69 1.62
CA GLN A 113 -6.86 -10.65 3.07
C GLN A 113 -6.76 -12.04 3.71
N TYR A 114 -5.77 -12.23 4.60
CA TYR A 114 -5.73 -13.35 5.53
C TYR A 114 -6.53 -13.03 6.81
N SER A 115 -6.47 -11.77 7.25
CA SER A 115 -7.27 -11.25 8.37
C SER A 115 -8.17 -10.09 7.94
N LYS A 116 -9.12 -9.72 8.81
CA LYS A 116 -9.88 -8.47 8.64
C LYS A 116 -8.93 -7.28 8.54
N VAL A 117 -9.29 -6.31 7.72
CA VAL A 117 -8.58 -5.03 7.59
C VAL A 117 -9.49 -3.90 8.01
N THR A 118 -8.90 -2.78 8.42
CA THR A 118 -9.64 -1.56 8.77
C THR A 118 -9.50 -0.56 7.64
N VAL A 119 -10.62 0.00 7.19
CA VAL A 119 -10.65 1.11 6.22
C VAL A 119 -11.31 2.32 6.85
N ASN A 120 -10.78 3.50 6.51
CA ASN A 120 -11.50 4.75 6.62
C ASN A 120 -12.46 4.86 5.43
N ARG A 121 -13.69 5.29 5.70
CA ARG A 121 -14.72 5.53 4.70
C ARG A 121 -14.83 7.03 4.45
N TYR A 122 -14.88 7.39 3.17
CA TYR A 122 -15.03 8.77 2.71
C TYR A 122 -16.34 8.90 1.96
N GLU A 123 -17.10 9.96 2.24
CA GLU A 123 -18.33 10.26 1.53
C GLU A 123 -18.06 10.41 0.02
N PRO A 124 -19.06 10.16 -0.84
CA PRO A 124 -18.91 10.43 -2.26
C PRO A 124 -18.57 11.90 -2.51
N HIS A 125 -17.68 12.13 -3.46
CA HIS A 125 -17.37 13.45 -4.02
C HIS A 125 -18.02 13.59 -5.38
N SER A 126 -18.86 14.60 -5.52
CA SER A 126 -19.53 15.00 -6.75
C SER A 126 -19.10 16.41 -7.15
N SER A 127 -19.56 16.91 -8.30
CA SER A 127 -19.14 18.21 -8.83
C SER A 127 -19.41 19.42 -7.92
N ASP A 128 -20.29 19.26 -6.93
CA ASP A 128 -20.63 20.24 -5.89
C ASP A 128 -19.71 20.18 -4.65
N LYS A 129 -18.87 19.13 -4.54
CA LYS A 129 -17.78 19.05 -3.56
C LYS A 129 -16.45 19.26 -4.29
N PRO A 130 -15.74 20.38 -4.07
CA PRO A 130 -14.47 20.64 -4.74
C PRO A 130 -13.43 19.57 -4.39
N TRP A 131 -12.43 19.40 -5.25
CA TRP A 131 -11.31 18.50 -4.96
C TRP A 131 -10.58 18.88 -3.69
N PHE A 132 -10.18 17.84 -2.97
CA PHE A 132 -9.64 17.91 -1.63
C PHE A 132 -8.23 17.33 -1.61
N GLN A 133 -7.52 17.64 -0.54
CA GLN A 133 -6.32 16.91 -0.13
C GLN A 133 -6.73 15.95 0.97
N TRP A 134 -6.19 14.73 0.99
CA TRP A 134 -6.64 13.71 1.96
C TRP A 134 -6.61 14.17 3.41
N LYS A 135 -5.64 15.00 3.78
CA LYS A 135 -5.51 15.60 5.12
C LYS A 135 -6.67 16.53 5.51
N ASP A 136 -7.35 17.11 4.52
CA ASP A 136 -8.42 18.09 4.71
C ASP A 136 -9.82 17.43 4.64
N GLU A 137 -9.90 16.16 4.26
CA GLU A 137 -11.17 15.45 4.09
C GLU A 137 -11.54 14.66 5.36
N PRO A 138 -12.73 14.91 5.93
CA PRO A 138 -13.17 14.19 7.12
C PRO A 138 -13.47 12.72 6.82
N ILE A 139 -13.05 11.85 7.73
CA ILE A 139 -13.43 10.43 7.72
C ILE A 139 -14.90 10.32 8.11
N ALA A 140 -15.73 9.81 7.20
CA ALA A 140 -17.17 9.60 7.41
C ALA A 140 -17.46 8.40 8.33
N GLY A 141 -16.57 7.41 8.32
CA GLY A 141 -16.68 6.23 9.18
C GLY A 141 -15.47 5.33 9.14
N LYS A 142 -15.43 4.33 10.02
CA LYS A 142 -14.42 3.27 10.02
C LYS A 142 -15.10 1.92 9.93
N GLN A 143 -14.52 1.00 9.17
CA GLN A 143 -15.04 -0.35 9.01
C GLN A 143 -13.91 -1.38 9.08
N THR A 144 -14.11 -2.44 9.87
CA THR A 144 -13.16 -3.55 9.99
C THR A 144 -13.81 -4.86 9.56
N ASP A 145 -13.43 -5.39 8.40
CA ASP A 145 -13.96 -6.68 7.92
C ASP A 145 -13.10 -7.34 6.82
N PHE A 146 -13.60 -8.43 6.24
CA PHE A 146 -13.18 -8.93 4.93
C PHE A 146 -13.82 -8.09 3.82
N LEU A 147 -13.09 -7.10 3.32
CA LEU A 147 -13.58 -6.04 2.44
C LEU A 147 -13.08 -6.17 0.99
N ALA A 148 -12.35 -7.25 0.68
CA ALA A 148 -11.67 -7.46 -0.60
C ALA A 148 -10.68 -6.32 -0.94
N VAL A 149 -10.00 -5.81 0.09
CA VAL A 149 -8.88 -4.88 -0.07
C VAL A 149 -7.65 -5.71 -0.38
N ASP A 150 -7.38 -5.92 -1.67
CA ASP A 150 -6.30 -6.77 -2.16
C ASP A 150 -5.03 -5.96 -2.47
N ILE A 151 -3.89 -6.64 -2.64
CA ILE A 151 -2.67 -6.08 -3.23
C ILE A 151 -2.49 -6.71 -4.61
N HIS A 152 -2.55 -5.90 -5.66
CA HIS A 152 -2.56 -6.38 -7.03
C HIS A 152 -1.89 -5.40 -8.01
N ALA A 153 -1.69 -5.80 -9.26
CA ALA A 153 -1.16 -4.93 -10.32
C ALA A 153 -2.27 -4.04 -10.93
N LYS A 154 -2.02 -3.27 -11.98
CA LYS A 154 -3.05 -2.55 -12.75
C LYS A 154 -3.46 -3.26 -14.05
N SER A 155 -4.76 -3.30 -14.35
CA SER A 155 -5.28 -4.04 -15.51
C SER A 155 -5.13 -3.28 -16.83
N SER A 156 -4.57 -2.06 -16.79
CA SER A 156 -4.37 -1.20 -17.95
C SER A 156 -3.05 -0.43 -17.82
N THR A 157 -2.60 0.20 -18.90
CA THR A 157 -1.44 1.09 -18.90
C THR A 157 -1.76 2.52 -18.48
N SER A 158 -2.97 2.78 -17.95
CA SER A 158 -3.37 4.11 -17.49
C SER A 158 -2.35 4.71 -16.51
N LYS A 159 -2.17 6.04 -16.62
CA LYS A 159 -1.42 6.83 -15.65
C LYS A 159 -2.24 7.15 -14.40
N PHE A 160 -3.57 7.13 -14.52
CA PHE A 160 -4.50 7.41 -13.45
C PHE A 160 -5.03 6.12 -12.82
N VAL A 161 -5.34 6.18 -11.52
CA VAL A 161 -5.86 5.04 -10.77
C VAL A 161 -7.26 4.67 -11.25
N ASP A 162 -8.16 5.65 -11.34
CA ASP A 162 -9.56 5.53 -11.73
C ASP A 162 -10.23 4.25 -11.20
N LYS A 163 -10.60 3.34 -12.10
CA LYS A 163 -11.30 2.09 -11.76
C LYS A 163 -10.39 1.02 -11.18
N ALA A 164 -9.07 1.22 -11.19
CA ALA A 164 -8.11 0.21 -10.76
C ALA A 164 -8.20 -0.08 -9.26
N SER A 165 -8.56 0.90 -8.42
CA SER A 165 -8.66 0.71 -6.98
C SER A 165 -9.91 1.35 -6.37
N ALA A 166 -10.78 0.55 -5.77
CA ALA A 166 -11.86 1.03 -4.88
C ALA A 166 -11.42 1.13 -3.41
N GLY A 167 -10.10 0.99 -3.15
CA GLY A 167 -9.50 0.89 -1.82
C GLY A 167 -8.45 -0.22 -1.67
N CYS A 168 -8.07 -0.89 -2.76
CA CYS A 168 -6.96 -1.84 -2.84
C CYS A 168 -5.60 -1.12 -2.91
N THR A 169 -4.53 -1.86 -2.63
CA THR A 169 -3.17 -1.43 -2.98
C THR A 169 -2.84 -1.90 -4.39
N VAL A 170 -2.53 -0.97 -5.29
CA VAL A 170 -2.32 -1.28 -6.71
C VAL A 170 -0.91 -0.87 -7.13
N ILE A 171 -0.08 -1.85 -7.45
CA ILE A 171 1.26 -1.60 -7.99
C ILE A 171 1.12 -1.03 -9.40
N ASN A 172 1.91 0.02 -9.70
CA ASN A 172 1.92 0.73 -10.99
C ASN A 172 2.62 -0.07 -12.09
N SER A 173 2.17 -1.30 -12.30
CA SER A 173 2.67 -2.24 -13.29
C SER A 173 1.54 -3.21 -13.66
N THR A 174 1.51 -3.68 -14.89
CA THR A 174 0.55 -4.72 -15.28
C THR A 174 1.00 -6.10 -14.80
N TRP A 175 0.11 -7.09 -14.85
CA TRP A 175 0.40 -8.47 -14.42
C TRP A 175 1.56 -9.13 -15.17
N THR A 176 1.85 -8.65 -16.37
CA THR A 176 2.94 -9.17 -17.20
C THR A 176 4.24 -8.42 -17.01
N ASP A 177 4.22 -7.27 -16.34
CA ASP A 177 5.38 -6.39 -16.22
C ASP A 177 6.35 -6.88 -15.13
N PRO A 178 7.66 -6.60 -15.29
CA PRO A 178 8.67 -7.04 -14.33
C PRO A 178 8.41 -6.65 -12.87
N PRO A 179 7.96 -5.41 -12.53
CA PRO A 179 7.76 -5.05 -11.12
C PRO A 179 6.71 -5.92 -10.42
N TRP A 180 5.58 -6.24 -11.08
CA TRP A 180 4.57 -7.12 -10.52
C TRP A 180 5.10 -8.54 -10.32
N LYS A 181 5.74 -9.09 -11.36
CA LYS A 181 6.30 -10.44 -11.31
C LYS A 181 7.34 -10.57 -10.21
N ASP A 182 8.22 -9.58 -10.07
CA ASP A 182 9.23 -9.56 -9.02
C ASP A 182 8.60 -9.50 -7.62
N PHE A 183 7.66 -8.58 -7.38
CA PHE A 183 6.93 -8.48 -6.12
C PHE A 183 6.21 -9.79 -5.77
N PHE A 184 5.35 -10.25 -6.66
CA PHE A 184 4.47 -11.37 -6.38
C PHE A 184 5.25 -12.67 -6.21
N SER A 185 6.22 -12.96 -7.09
CA SER A 185 7.03 -14.18 -6.97
C SER A 185 7.93 -14.18 -5.74
N THR A 186 8.43 -13.02 -5.30
CA THR A 186 9.20 -12.90 -4.04
C THR A 186 8.32 -13.30 -2.85
N VAL A 187 7.11 -12.75 -2.77
CA VAL A 187 6.17 -13.06 -1.67
C VAL A 187 5.68 -14.50 -1.74
N GLU A 188 5.27 -14.98 -2.92
CA GLU A 188 4.78 -16.34 -3.12
C GLU A 188 5.85 -17.38 -2.76
N THR A 189 7.08 -17.17 -3.22
CA THR A 189 8.22 -18.06 -2.90
C THR A 189 8.47 -18.07 -1.40
N TYR A 190 8.55 -16.90 -0.76
CA TYR A 190 8.77 -16.79 0.68
C TYR A 190 7.70 -17.53 1.50
N LEU A 191 6.43 -17.32 1.19
CA LEU A 191 5.34 -17.98 1.91
C LEU A 191 5.38 -19.49 1.73
N ALA A 192 5.72 -19.96 0.52
CA ALA A 192 5.84 -21.39 0.22
C ALA A 192 7.05 -22.03 0.91
N THR A 193 8.25 -21.43 0.83
CA THR A 193 9.48 -22.02 1.39
C THR A 193 9.46 -22.03 2.91
N GLU A 194 8.98 -20.95 3.52
CA GLU A 194 8.91 -20.81 4.98
C GLU A 194 7.63 -21.39 5.58
N HIS A 195 6.77 -22.00 4.76
CA HIS A 195 5.47 -22.56 5.14
C HIS A 195 4.60 -21.57 5.95
N LYS A 196 4.69 -20.28 5.61
CA LYS A 196 3.97 -19.21 6.30
C LYS A 196 2.57 -19.06 5.71
N PRO A 197 1.52 -19.01 6.55
CA PRO A 197 0.14 -18.86 6.06
C PRO A 197 -0.18 -17.42 5.59
N TYR A 198 0.65 -16.44 5.95
CA TYR A 198 0.48 -15.04 5.60
C TYR A 198 1.82 -14.28 5.67
N ILE A 199 1.82 -13.10 5.04
CA ILE A 199 2.83 -12.05 5.18
C ILE A 199 2.20 -10.82 5.87
N CYS A 200 2.99 -10.10 6.66
CA CYS A 200 2.55 -8.86 7.29
C CYS A 200 2.60 -7.70 6.28
N TYR A 201 1.56 -6.86 6.28
CA TYR A 201 1.47 -5.62 5.52
C TYR A 201 1.25 -4.44 6.46
N CYS A 202 2.28 -3.61 6.63
CA CYS A 202 2.27 -2.41 7.44
C CYS A 202 1.96 -1.19 6.56
N VAL A 203 0.81 -0.56 6.76
CA VAL A 203 0.38 0.65 6.05
C VAL A 203 0.70 1.87 6.89
N LEU A 204 1.34 2.87 6.29
CA LEU A 204 1.63 4.16 6.88
C LEU A 204 0.83 5.25 6.16
N ASP A 205 0.20 6.12 6.95
CA ASP A 205 -0.33 7.39 6.45
C ASP A 205 0.83 8.36 6.16
N GLN A 206 0.58 9.32 5.28
CA GLN A 206 1.60 10.25 4.79
C GLN A 206 2.31 10.99 5.94
N ASP A 207 1.57 11.50 6.93
CA ASP A 207 2.16 12.19 8.09
C ASP A 207 3.16 11.31 8.85
N THR A 208 2.84 10.01 8.99
CA THR A 208 3.75 9.07 9.64
C THR A 208 4.99 8.84 8.78
N ALA A 209 4.82 8.64 7.48
CA ALA A 209 5.94 8.45 6.56
C ALA A 209 6.86 9.69 6.52
N ILE A 210 6.30 10.90 6.45
CA ILE A 210 7.02 12.17 6.51
C ILE A 210 7.79 12.31 7.82
N SER A 211 7.17 11.97 8.95
CA SER A 211 7.86 12.05 10.25
C SER A 211 9.12 11.20 10.30
N LEU A 212 9.13 10.04 9.64
CA LEU A 212 10.31 9.17 9.53
C LEU A 212 11.37 9.77 8.58
N ILE A 213 10.97 10.46 7.51
CA ILE A 213 11.91 11.17 6.63
C ILE A 213 12.57 12.35 7.37
N GLN A 214 11.89 12.97 8.32
CA GLN A 214 12.38 14.16 9.02
C GLN A 214 13.13 13.86 10.33
N SER A 215 12.94 12.67 10.92
CA SER A 215 13.61 12.25 12.16
C SER A 215 15.08 11.91 11.97
#